data_AF-A0A9D1I3F3-F1
#
_entry.id   AF-A0A9D1I3F3-F1
#
_cell.length_a   1.000
_cell.length_b   1.000
_cell.length_c   1.000
_cell.angle_alpha   90.00
_cell.angle_beta   90.00
_cell.angle_gamma   90.00
#
_symmetry.space_group_name_H-M   'P 1'
#
loop_
_entity.id
_entity.type
_entity.pdbx_description
1 polymer ?
#
loop_
_entity_poly.entity_id
_entity_poly.type
_entity_poly.pdbx_seq_one_letter_code
_entity_poly.pdbx_strand_id
1 'polypeptide(L)' 'MITKEKIDRINQLAKKKKTEGLSEEELAEQKKLYREYIDSFKDNLRFQLDMIKGQKEAEAEEEKKIQ' A
#
# COMPACT_ATOMS: atom_id res chain seq x y z
N MET A 1 2.17 6.88 6.03
CA MET A 1 2.68 5.50 6.24
C MET A 1 1.88 4.90 7.39
N ILE A 2 1.25 3.75 7.17
CA ILE A 2 0.44 3.06 8.18
C ILE A 2 1.32 2.41 9.26
N THR A 3 0.90 2.47 10.52
CA THR A 3 1.67 1.90 11.63
C THR A 3 1.53 0.38 11.72
N LYS A 4 2.52 -0.28 12.32
CA LYS A 4 2.48 -1.73 12.57
C LYS A 4 1.24 -2.12 13.39
N GLU A 5 0.89 -1.33 14.39
CA GLU A 5 -0.29 -1.56 15.24
C GLU A 5 -1.59 -1.59 14.44
N LYS A 6 -1.75 -0.69 13.46
CA LYS A 6 -2.91 -0.68 12.56
C LYS A 6 -2.94 -1.91 11.66
N ILE A 7 -1.78 -2.38 11.17
CA ILE A 7 -1.67 -3.62 10.40
C ILE A 7 -2.04 -4.83 11.26
N ASP A 8 -1.54 -4.90 12.49
CA ASP A 8 -1.87 -5.96 13.43
C ASP A 8 -3.37 -5.98 13.75
N ARG A 9 -3.98 -4.80 13.91
CA ARG A 9 -5.43 -4.66 14.08
C ARG A 9 -6.22 -5.13 12.86
N ILE A 10 -5.78 -4.78 11.64
CA ILE A 10 -6.37 -5.32 10.40
C ILE A 10 -6.35 -6.85 10.40
N ASN A 11 -5.21 -7.45 10.77
CA ASN A 11 -5.07 -8.91 10.81
C ASN A 11 -5.96 -9.56 11.88
N GLN A 12 -6.08 -8.95 13.05
CA GLN A 12 -7.00 -9.40 14.11
C GLN A 12 -8.45 -9.40 13.61
N LEU A 13 -8.92 -8.28 13.03
CA LEU A 13 -10.26 -8.16 12.47
C LEU A 13 -10.49 -9.14 11.31
N ALA A 14 -9.47 -9.36 10.47
CA ALA A 14 -9.55 -10.33 9.38
C ALA A 14 -9.68 -11.78 9.90
N LYS A 15 -8.95 -12.13 10.97
CA LYS A 15 -9.06 -13.44 11.61
C LYS A 15 -10.45 -13.62 12.25
N LYS A 16 -10.91 -12.62 13.02
CA LYS A 16 -12.22 -12.65 13.67
C LYS A 16 -13.36 -12.78 12.66
N LYS A 17 -13.30 -12.05 11.54
CA LYS A 17 -14.26 -12.16 10.43
C LYS A 17 -14.40 -13.59 9.89
N LYS A 18 -13.29 -14.35 9.84
CA LYS A 18 -13.28 -15.74 9.33
C LYS A 18 -13.82 -16.75 10.33
N THR A 19 -13.67 -16.49 11.64
CA THR A 19 -14.02 -17.46 12.69
C THR A 19 -15.39 -17.20 13.29
N GLU A 20 -15.65 -15.95 13.69
CA GLU A 20 -16.80 -15.55 14.50
C GLU A 20 -17.72 -14.56 13.78
N GLY A 21 -17.23 -13.95 12.69
CA GLY A 21 -17.87 -12.80 12.06
C GLY A 21 -17.46 -11.48 12.73
N LEU A 22 -17.90 -10.36 12.16
CA LEU A 22 -17.65 -9.02 12.70
C LEU A 22 -18.97 -8.35 13.06
N SER A 23 -18.98 -7.57 14.14
CA SER A 23 -20.06 -6.61 14.36
C SER A 23 -20.04 -5.51 13.30
N GLU A 24 -21.11 -4.73 13.20
CA GLU A 24 -21.18 -3.59 12.28
C GLU A 24 -20.09 -2.54 12.57
N GLU A 25 -19.82 -2.30 13.86
CA GLU A 25 -18.77 -1.39 14.32
C GLU A 25 -17.38 -1.87 13.91
N GLU A 26 -17.10 -3.16 14.10
CA GLU A 26 -15.84 -3.79 13.71
C GLU A 26 -15.66 -3.82 12.19
N LEU A 27 -16.75 -4.00 11.45
CA LEU A 27 -16.74 -3.93 9.99
C LEU A 27 -16.42 -2.51 9.52
N ALA A 28 -16.98 -1.48 10.17
CA ALA A 28 -16.68 -0.08 9.87
C ALA A 28 -15.21 0.25 10.20
N GLU A 29 -14.71 -0.20 11.35
CA GLU A 29 -13.30 -0.08 11.74
C GLU A 29 -12.39 -0.75 10.70
N GLN A 30 -12.68 -2.00 10.35
CA GLN A 30 -11.93 -2.76 9.35
C GLN A 30 -11.88 -2.01 8.02
N LYS A 31 -13.02 -1.53 7.51
CA LYS A 31 -13.08 -0.77 6.24
C LYS A 31 -12.22 0.49 6.28
N LYS A 32 -12.27 1.24 7.38
CA LYS A 32 -11.46 2.45 7.56
C LYS A 32 -9.96 2.14 7.54
N LEU A 33 -9.55 1.12 8.30
CA LEU A 33 -8.15 0.69 8.36
C LEU A 33 -7.63 0.17 7.02
N TYR A 34 -8.42 -0.63 6.30
CA TYR A 34 -8.05 -1.12 4.97
C TYR A 34 -7.89 0.02 3.96
N ARG A 35 -8.76 1.04 4.00
CA ARG A 35 -8.64 2.19 3.11
C ARG A 35 -7.33 2.94 3.36
N GLU A 36 -7.02 3.22 4.62
CA GLU A 36 -5.76 3.88 5.00
C GLU A 36 -4.51 3.09 4.57
N TYR A 37 -4.57 1.75 4.71
CA TYR A 37 -3.51 0.85 4.25
C TYR A 37 -3.33 0.94 2.72
N ILE A 38 -4.43 0.82 1.96
CA ILE A 38 -4.41 0.83 0.50
C ILE A 38 -3.90 2.18 -0.02
N ASP A 39 -4.35 3.28 0.55
CA ASP A 39 -3.93 4.61 0.12
C ASP A 39 -2.43 4.81 0.38
N SER A 40 -1.95 4.44 1.57
CA SER A 40 -0.51 4.46 1.89
C SER A 40 0.32 3.58 0.95
N PHE A 41 -0.19 2.38 0.61
CA PHE A 41 0.49 1.45 -0.29
C PHE A 41 0.53 1.98 -1.73
N LYS A 42 -0.58 2.56 -2.23
CA LYS A 42 -0.66 3.14 -3.57
C LYS A 42 0.32 4.29 -3.75
N ASP A 43 0.44 5.16 -2.76
CA ASP A 43 1.36 6.29 -2.83
C ASP A 43 2.82 5.83 -2.82
N ASN A 44 3.14 4.81 -2.01
CA ASN A 44 4.47 4.21 -2.03
C ASN A 44 4.76 3.52 -3.39
N LEU A 45 3.79 2.81 -3.96
CA LEU A 45 3.93 2.17 -5.27
C LEU A 45 4.14 3.20 -6.39
N ARG A 46 3.37 4.30 -6.40
CA ARG A 46 3.55 5.39 -7.37
C ARG A 46 4.97 5.96 -7.30
N PHE A 47 5.45 6.25 -6.11
CA PHE A 47 6.82 6.73 -5.90
C PHE A 47 7.86 5.75 -6.47
N GLN A 48 7.73 4.45 -6.18
CA GLN A 48 8.63 3.43 -6.75
C GLN A 48 8.58 3.38 -8.28
N LEU A 49 7.38 3.47 -8.88
CA LEU A 49 7.21 3.46 -10.33
C LEU A 49 7.81 4.70 -11.00
N ASP A 50 7.66 5.87 -10.39
CA ASP A 50 8.22 7.11 -10.91
C ASP A 50 9.75 7.10 -10.85
N MET A 51 10.33 6.55 -9.78
CA MET A 51 11.77 6.31 -9.69
C MET A 51 12.29 5.38 -10.79
N ILE A 52 11.61 4.25 -11.05
CA ILE A 52 11.99 3.30 -12.11
C ILE A 52 11.90 3.95 -13.49
N LYS A 53 10.87 4.76 -13.74
CA LYS A 53 10.74 5.48 -15.02
C LYS A 53 11.88 6.47 -15.21
N GLY A 54 12.18 7.28 -14.21
CA GLY A 54 13.29 8.24 -14.27
C GLY A 54 14.65 7.56 -14.52
N GLN A 55 14.89 6.39 -13.92
CA GLN A 55 16.10 5.60 -14.19
C GLN A 55 16.18 5.17 -15.66
N LYS A 56 15.09 4.62 -16.21
CA LYS A 56 15.06 4.21 -17.62
C LYS A 56 15.22 5.38 -18.58
N GLU A 57 14.67 6.54 -18.24
CA GLU A 57 14.82 7.77 -19.04
C GLU A 57 16.28 8.25 -19.02
N ALA A 58 16.93 8.23 -17.86
CA ALA A 58 18.34 8.60 -17.73
C ALA A 58 19.26 7.66 -18.53
N GLU A 59 19.05 6.35 -18.45
CA GLU A 59 19.79 5.34 -19.23
C GLU A 59 19.64 5.59 -20.74
N ALA A 60 18.41 5.85 -21.20
CA ALA A 60 18.13 6.13 -22.62
C ALA A 60 18.75 7.45 -23.10
N GLU A 61 18.89 8.46 -22.24
CA GLU A 61 19.61 9.70 -22.58
C GLU A 61 21.13 9.51 -22.64
N GLU A 62 21.70 8.69 -21.77
CA GLU A 62 23.13 8.37 -21.81
C GLU A 62 23.50 7.57 -23.06
N GLU A 63 22.70 6.57 -23.44
CA GLU A 63 22.89 5.80 -24.67
C GLU A 63 22.90 6.70 -25.92
N LYS A 64 22.03 7.71 -25.96
CA LYS A 64 21.98 8.69 -27.06
C LYS A 64 23.19 9.62 -27.12
N LYS A 65 23.89 9.85 -26.00
CA LYS A 65 25.11 10.69 -25.95
C LYS A 65 26.37 9.96 -26.43
N ILE A 66 26.31 8.63 -26.46
CA ILE A 66 27.44 7.77 -26.83
C ILE A 66 27.39 7.40 -28.34
N GLN A 67 26.25 7.57 -29.01
CA GLN A 67 26.09 7.44 -30.46
C GLN A 67 26.31 8.78 -31.19
#